data_AF-A0A9J6GIF4-F1
#
_entry.id   AF-A0A9J6GIF4-F1
#
_cell.length_a   1.000
_cell.length_b   1.000
_cell.length_c   1.000
_cell.angle_alpha   90.00
_cell.angle_beta   90.00
_cell.angle_gamma   90.00
#
_symmetry.space_group_name_H-M   'P 1'
#
loop_
_entity.id
_entity.type
_entity.pdbx_description
1 polymer ?
#
loop_
_entity_poly.entity_id
_entity_poly.type
_entity_poly.pdbx_seq_one_letter_code
_entity_poly.pdbx_strand_id
1 'polypeptide(L)'
;MLAMLRYRTATAILLLAAVPVVQVITVDKRLSPSISLLLDVDTGVDDAMAIILAATLPNVSLKAVTVTYGNTNLSNAYNNTLRVLNVVNRTDVSGRQIFVQLRVFF
;
A
#
# COMPACT_ATOMS: atom_id res chain seq x y z
N MET A 1 -26.08 -3.99 57.12
CA MET A 1 -25.45 -2.76 56.60
C MET A 1 -23.96 -2.91 56.24
N LEU A 2 -23.18 -3.79 56.90
CA LEU A 2 -21.76 -4.05 56.57
C LEU A 2 -21.49 -4.86 55.28
N ALA A 3 -22.44 -5.69 54.81
CA ALA A 3 -22.26 -6.50 53.61
C ALA A 3 -22.34 -5.69 52.29
N MET A 4 -23.11 -4.60 52.25
CA MET A 4 -23.22 -3.72 51.07
C MET A 4 -21.96 -2.88 50.81
N LEU A 5 -21.22 -2.50 51.87
CA LEU A 5 -19.99 -1.70 51.75
C LEU A 5 -18.82 -2.51 51.14
N ARG A 6 -18.78 -3.83 51.37
CA ARG A 6 -17.83 -4.74 50.70
C ARG A 6 -18.14 -4.94 49.21
N TYR A 7 -19.43 -4.95 48.86
CA TYR A 7 -19.85 -5.15 47.48
C TYR A 7 -19.54 -3.93 46.60
N ARG A 8 -19.65 -2.70 47.13
CA ARG A 8 -19.31 -1.45 46.40
C ARG A 8 -17.80 -1.26 46.18
N THR A 9 -16.97 -1.69 47.14
CA THR A 9 -15.50 -1.62 46.99
C THR A 9 -14.97 -2.71 46.07
N ALA A 10 -15.51 -3.93 46.15
CA ALA A 10 -15.14 -5.02 45.25
C ALA A 10 -15.54 -4.74 43.78
N THR A 11 -16.72 -4.15 43.52
CA THR A 11 -17.12 -3.76 42.16
C THR A 11 -16.31 -2.58 41.63
N ALA A 12 -15.92 -1.61 42.46
CA ALA A 12 -15.05 -0.51 42.05
C ALA A 12 -13.61 -0.98 41.72
N ILE A 13 -13.07 -1.94 42.47
CA ILE A 13 -11.75 -2.54 42.20
C ILE A 13 -11.78 -3.38 40.92
N LEU A 14 -12.88 -4.08 40.65
CA LEU A 14 -13.05 -4.87 39.42
C LEU A 14 -13.18 -3.98 38.17
N LEU A 15 -13.81 -2.81 38.29
CA LEU A 15 -13.89 -1.81 37.21
C LEU A 15 -12.54 -1.12 36.93
N LEU A 16 -11.70 -0.93 37.96
CA LEU A 16 -10.38 -0.31 37.80
C LEU A 16 -9.35 -1.24 37.13
N ALA A 17 -9.51 -2.56 37.28
CA ALA A 17 -8.66 -3.57 36.66
C ALA A 17 -8.95 -3.80 35.17
N ALA A 18 -10.05 -3.22 34.66
CA ALA A 18 -10.52 -3.40 33.28
C ALA A 18 -10.21 -2.19 32.38
N VAL A 19 -9.23 -1.36 32.73
CA VAL A 19 -8.61 -0.47 31.74
C VAL A 19 -7.67 -1.37 30.92
N PRO A 20 -8.04 -1.81 29.70
CA PRO A 20 -7.04 -2.39 28.84
C PRO A 20 -5.99 -1.30 28.70
N VAL A 21 -4.77 -1.60 29.13
CA VAL A 21 -3.60 -0.94 28.59
C VAL A 21 -3.79 -1.09 27.09
N VAL A 22 -4.29 -0.03 26.44
CA VAL A 22 -4.12 0.17 25.02
C VAL A 22 -2.62 0.23 24.91
N GLN A 23 -2.01 -0.95 24.76
CA GLN A 23 -0.75 -1.06 24.09
C GLN A 23 -1.10 -0.46 22.75
N VAL A 24 -0.79 0.83 22.63
CA VAL A 24 -0.46 1.43 21.36
C VAL A 24 0.73 0.59 20.92
N ILE A 25 0.42 -0.58 20.34
CA ILE A 25 1.29 -1.24 19.43
C ILE A 25 1.32 -0.21 18.31
N THR A 26 2.24 0.74 18.43
CA THR A 26 2.85 1.32 17.25
C THR A 26 3.33 0.09 16.49
N VAL A 27 2.46 -0.43 15.62
CA VAL A 27 2.88 -1.33 14.56
C VAL A 27 3.94 -0.51 13.87
N ASP A 28 5.19 -0.81 14.19
CA ASP A 28 6.29 -0.14 13.55
C ASP A 28 6.08 -0.44 12.06
N LYS A 29 5.72 0.59 11.28
CA LYS A 29 5.52 0.46 9.83
C LYS A 29 6.79 -0.08 9.15
N ARG A 30 7.93 -0.10 9.84
CA ARG A 30 9.18 -0.72 9.39
C ARG A 30 9.19 -2.26 9.49
N LEU A 31 8.30 -2.86 10.28
CA LEU A 31 8.23 -4.30 10.53
C LEU A 31 7.16 -5.04 9.71
N SER A 32 6.32 -4.35 8.95
CA SER A 32 5.49 -5.02 7.95
C SER A 32 6.37 -5.43 6.77
N PRO A 33 6.30 -6.69 6.29
CA PRO A 33 7.08 -7.10 5.12
C PRO A 33 6.70 -6.19 3.95
N SER A 34 7.68 -5.48 3.39
CA SER A 34 7.44 -4.59 2.26
C SER A 34 6.98 -5.45 1.08
N ILE A 35 5.77 -5.20 0.59
CA ILE A 35 5.22 -5.91 -0.55
C ILE A 35 6.00 -5.46 -1.78
N SER A 36 6.76 -6.36 -2.38
CA SER A 36 7.47 -6.09 -3.64
C SER A 36 6.50 -6.23 -4.80
N LEU A 37 6.43 -5.21 -5.64
CA LEU A 37 5.35 -5.07 -6.62
C LEU A 37 5.91 -4.83 -8.02
N LEU A 38 5.39 -5.58 -9.00
CA LEU A 38 5.57 -5.37 -10.42
C LEU A 38 4.18 -5.11 -11.01
N LEU A 39 4.03 -4.04 -11.77
CA LEU A 39 2.76 -3.66 -12.39
C LEU A 39 2.83 -3.91 -13.90
N ASP A 40 1.82 -4.54 -14.48
CA ASP A 40 1.61 -4.62 -15.92
C ASP A 40 0.38 -3.79 -16.27
N VAL A 41 0.54 -2.71 -17.04
CA VAL A 41 -0.48 -1.65 -17.18
C VAL A 41 -0.67 -1.19 -18.62
N ASP A 42 -1.89 -0.77 -18.97
CA ASP A 42 -2.24 -0.12 -20.23
C ASP A 42 -2.56 1.37 -20.01
N THR A 43 -1.61 2.07 -19.36
CA THR A 43 -1.82 3.29 -18.56
C THR A 43 -2.92 4.24 -19.06
N GLY A 44 -4.12 4.02 -18.51
CA GLY A 44 -5.24 4.95 -18.46
C GLY A 44 -5.25 5.75 -17.15
N VAL A 45 -6.40 6.34 -16.82
CA VAL A 45 -6.57 7.14 -15.59
C VAL A 45 -6.44 6.28 -14.33
N ASP A 46 -7.04 5.10 -14.33
CA ASP A 46 -7.07 4.21 -13.17
C ASP A 46 -5.67 3.62 -12.88
N ASP A 47 -4.94 3.22 -13.93
CA ASP A 47 -3.56 2.75 -13.79
C ASP A 47 -2.62 3.85 -13.29
N ALA A 48 -2.81 5.09 -13.75
CA ALA A 48 -2.03 6.22 -13.28
C ALA A 48 -2.22 6.40 -11.76
N MET A 49 -3.46 6.30 -11.27
CA MET A 49 -3.74 6.31 -9.83
C MET A 49 -3.09 5.13 -9.10
N ALA A 50 -3.15 3.92 -9.68
CA ALA A 50 -2.53 2.73 -9.09
C ALA A 50 -1.01 2.85 -8.97
N ILE A 51 -0.33 3.38 -9.99
CA ILE A 51 1.11 3.64 -9.98
C ILE A 51 1.45 4.67 -8.91
N ILE A 52 0.70 5.77 -8.81
CA ILE A 52 0.92 6.80 -7.78
C ILE A 52 0.76 6.21 -6.38
N LEU A 53 -0.29 5.41 -6.17
CA LEU A 53 -0.53 4.76 -4.88
C LEU A 53 0.61 3.79 -4.53
N ALA A 54 0.99 2.91 -5.47
CA ALA A 54 2.08 1.96 -5.26
C ALA A 54 3.43 2.65 -5.00
N ALA A 55 3.68 3.81 -5.60
CA ALA A 55 4.89 4.59 -5.39
C ALA A 55 4.92 5.35 -4.05
N THR A 56 3.77 5.67 -3.46
CA THR A 56 3.65 6.49 -2.25
C THR A 56 3.45 5.67 -0.97
N LEU A 57 3.04 4.41 -1.08
CA LEU A 57 2.81 3.55 0.07
C LEU A 57 4.14 3.10 0.74
N PRO A 58 4.32 3.34 2.05
CA PRO A 58 5.60 3.08 2.74
C PRO A 58 5.93 1.58 2.89
N ASN A 59 4.91 0.72 2.78
CA ASN A 59 5.02 -0.74 2.87
C ASN A 59 5.01 -1.41 1.49
N VAL A 60 5.16 -0.65 0.41
CA VAL A 60 5.20 -1.16 -0.96
C VAL A 60 6.53 -0.77 -1.60
N SER A 61 7.19 -1.74 -2.22
CA SER A 61 8.39 -1.53 -3.01
C SER A 61 8.06 -1.81 -4.47
N LEU A 62 7.64 -0.78 -5.21
CA LEU A 62 7.44 -0.85 -6.65
C LEU A 62 8.80 -1.06 -7.34
N LYS A 63 9.02 -2.26 -7.90
CA LYS A 63 10.27 -2.68 -8.53
C LYS A 63 10.32 -2.36 -10.02
N ALA A 64 9.19 -2.61 -10.70
CA ALA A 64 9.09 -2.55 -12.15
C ALA A 64 7.67 -2.17 -12.57
N VAL A 65 7.55 -1.55 -13.75
CA VAL A 65 6.28 -1.35 -14.45
C VAL A 65 6.47 -1.79 -15.89
N THR A 66 5.70 -2.76 -16.35
CA THR A 66 5.60 -3.20 -17.75
C THR A 66 4.36 -2.58 -18.39
N VAL A 67 4.42 -2.37 -19.71
CA VAL A 67 3.35 -1.69 -20.43
C VAL A 67 2.78 -2.62 -21.50
N THR A 68 1.46 -2.75 -21.49
CA THR A 68 0.71 -3.54 -22.45
C THR A 68 -0.26 -2.66 -23.25
N TYR A 69 -0.86 -3.25 -24.28
CA TYR A 69 -1.89 -2.59 -25.08
C TYR A 69 -3.27 -2.79 -24.45
N GLY A 70 -4.16 -1.81 -24.61
CA GLY A 70 -5.51 -1.87 -24.04
C GLY A 70 -6.32 -0.60 -24.30
N ASN A 71 -6.59 0.18 -23.24
CA ASN A 71 -7.37 1.43 -23.25
C ASN A 71 -6.84 2.48 -24.22
N THR A 72 -5.54 2.45 -24.52
CA THR A 72 -4.91 3.31 -25.53
C THR A 72 -3.86 2.53 -26.31
N ASN A 73 -3.31 3.16 -27.36
CA ASN A 73 -2.22 2.56 -28.11
C ASN A 73 -0.96 2.43 -27.23
N LEU A 74 -0.10 1.47 -27.55
CA LEU A 74 1.07 1.14 -26.74
C LEU A 74 1.99 2.35 -26.51
N SER A 75 2.22 3.17 -27.53
CA SER A 75 3.04 4.38 -27.42
C SER A 75 2.48 5.39 -26.44
N ASN A 76 1.16 5.58 -26.42
CA ASN A 76 0.49 6.47 -25.49
C ASN A 76 0.52 5.91 -24.08
N ALA A 77 0.23 4.61 -23.90
CA ALA A 77 0.31 3.94 -22.61
C ALA A 77 1.73 4.11 -22.02
N TYR A 78 2.76 3.81 -22.82
CA TYR A 78 4.17 3.97 -22.44
C TYR A 78 4.50 5.40 -22.01
N ASN A 79 4.13 6.39 -22.83
CA ASN A 79 4.38 7.80 -22.52
C ASN A 79 3.61 8.27 -21.28
N ASN A 80 2.39 7.78 -21.07
CA ASN A 80 1.60 8.07 -19.88
C ASN A 80 2.26 7.46 -18.63
N THR A 81 2.70 6.20 -18.69
CA THR A 81 3.43 5.55 -17.60
C THR A 81 4.67 6.37 -17.22
N LEU A 82 5.47 6.79 -18.20
CA LEU A 82 6.66 7.62 -17.97
C LEU A 82 6.31 8.95 -17.31
N ARG A 83 5.26 9.64 -17.77
CA ARG A 83 4.81 10.90 -17.17
C ARG A 83 4.40 10.72 -15.71
N VAL A 84 3.64 9.66 -15.41
CA VAL A 84 3.20 9.37 -14.04
C VAL A 84 4.39 9.05 -13.13
N LEU A 85 5.29 8.17 -13.57
CA LEU A 85 6.52 7.83 -12.83
C LEU A 85 7.39 9.06 -12.57
N ASN A 86 7.49 9.97 -13.54
CA ASN A 86 8.21 11.23 -13.39
C ASN A 86 7.55 12.14 -12.33
N VAL A 87 6.22 12.27 -12.34
CA VAL A 87 5.46 13.07 -11.36
C VAL A 87 5.69 12.59 -9.92
N VAL A 88 5.81 11.27 -9.71
CA VAL A 88 6.08 10.69 -8.38
C VAL A 88 7.58 10.50 -8.09
N ASN A 89 8.47 11.08 -8.90
CA ASN A 89 9.92 10.99 -8.77
C ASN A 89 10.46 9.55 -8.71
N ARG A 90 9.81 8.61 -9.42
CA ARG A 90 10.23 7.20 -9.53
C ARG A 90 10.88 6.89 -10.88
N THR A 91 11.79 7.75 -11.31
CA THR A 91 12.55 7.58 -12.57
C THR A 91 13.54 6.40 -12.50
N ASP A 92 13.82 5.90 -11.31
CA ASP A 92 14.56 4.65 -11.07
C ASP A 92 13.87 3.42 -11.68
N VAL A 93 12.54 3.45 -11.78
CA VAL A 93 11.72 2.36 -12.34
C VAL A 93 11.59 2.46 -13.86
N SER A 94 11.62 3.68 -14.41
CA SER A 94 11.38 3.93 -15.84
C SER A 94 12.52 3.51 -16.76
N GLY A 95 13.77 3.48 -16.27
CA GLY A 95 14.96 3.47 -17.13
C GLY A 95 15.41 2.09 -17.64
N ARG A 96 14.91 0.98 -17.09
CA ARG A 96 15.45 -0.36 -17.39
C ARG A 96 14.43 -1.52 -17.45
N GLN A 97 13.16 -1.30 -17.10
CA GLN A 97 12.22 -2.41 -16.86
C GLN A 97 10.80 -2.21 -17.42
N ILE A 98 10.59 -1.27 -18.35
CA ILE A 98 9.35 -1.25 -19.12
C ILE A 98 9.47 -2.25 -20.26
N PHE A 99 9.13 -3.51 -19.97
CA PHE A 99 8.96 -4.52 -21.00
C PHE A 99 7.62 -4.25 -21.70
N VAL A 100 7.68 -4.11 -23.02
CA VAL A 100 6.49 -4.23 -23.86
C VAL A 100 6.19 -5.71 -23.97
N GLN A 101 5.06 -6.14 -23.42
CA GLN A 101 4.62 -7.52 -23.58
C GLN A 101 4.15 -7.75 -25.03
N LEU A 102 5.09 -8.08 -25.92
CA LEU A 102 4.78 -8.77 -27.17
C LEU A 102 4.23 -10.14 -26.77
N ARG A 103 2.91 -10.34 -26.87
CA ARG A 103 2.32 -11.67 -26.73
C ARG A 103 2.91 -12.57 -27.82
N VAL A 104 3.96 -13.32 -27.50
CA VAL A 104 4.20 -14.60 -28.15
C VAL A 104 3.14 -15.52 -27.54
N PHE A 105 2.05 -15.72 -28.28
CA PHE A 105 1.08 -16.76 -27.97
C PHE A 105 1.84 -18.09 -28.00
N PHE A 106 1.94 -18.77 -26.85
CA PHE A 106 2.17 -20.21 -26.80
C PHE A 106 0.83 -20.92 -26.76
#